data_AF-A0A945C4E9-F1
#
_entry.id   AF-A0A945C4E9-F1
#
_cell.length_a   1.000
_cell.length_b   1.000
_cell.length_c   1.000
_cell.angle_alpha   90.00
_cell.angle_beta   90.00
_cell.angle_gamma   90.00
#
_symmetry.space_group_name_H-M   'P 1'
#
loop_
_entity.id
_entity.type
_entity.pdbx_description
1 polymer ?
#
loop_
_entity_poly.entity_id
_entity_poly.type
_entity_poly.pdbx_seq_one_letter_code
_entity_poly.pdbx_strand_id
1 'polypeptide(L)'
;MKKLLTLTAITLLAACASPDATSSKFNAGLEKYNTNVEKVDAEFNYFENGDLQSMFDGASEDLIWSSPQGDSLTKSEWMEGMKGWHGA
;
A
#
# COMPACT_ATOMS: atom_id res chain seq x y z
N MET A 1 -17.12 43.01 30.76
CA MET A 1 -16.99 42.81 29.30
C MET A 1 -15.63 42.23 28.89
N LYS A 2 -14.48 42.79 29.34
CA LYS A 2 -13.14 42.25 29.04
C LYS A 2 -12.99 40.74 29.32
N LYS A 3 -13.35 40.27 30.53
CA LYS A 3 -13.24 38.85 30.90
C LYS A 3 -14.11 37.92 30.06
N LEU A 4 -15.29 38.38 29.62
CA LEU A 4 -16.19 37.61 28.76
C LEU A 4 -15.59 37.52 27.35
N LEU A 5 -15.11 38.63 26.79
CA LEU A 5 -14.39 38.68 25.51
C LEU A 5 -13.14 37.78 25.51
N THR A 6 -12.38 37.76 26.61
CA THR A 6 -11.21 36.88 26.74
C THR A 6 -11.62 35.41 26.75
N LEU A 7 -12.70 35.05 27.46
CA LEU A 7 -13.19 33.68 27.51
C LEU A 7 -13.70 33.20 26.14
N THR A 8 -14.44 34.07 25.44
CA THR A 8 -14.95 33.79 24.09
C THR A 8 -13.82 33.64 23.07
N ALA A 9 -12.75 34.44 23.17
CA ALA A 9 -11.60 34.31 22.29
C ALA A 9 -10.85 32.99 22.50
N ILE A 10 -10.70 32.53 23.75
CA ILE A 10 -10.03 31.26 24.08
C ILE A 10 -10.84 30.07 23.57
N THR A 11 -12.16 30.08 23.71
CA THR A 11 -13.02 28.99 23.23
C THR A 11 -13.08 28.92 21.70
N LEU A 12 -13.06 30.06 21.00
CA LEU A 12 -12.94 30.07 19.54
C LEU A 12 -11.58 29.53 19.07
N LEU A 13 -10.48 29.87 19.75
CA LEU A 13 -9.15 29.35 19.40
C LEU A 13 -9.03 27.85 19.65
N ALA A 14 -9.62 27.33 20.73
CA ALA A 14 -9.68 25.90 21.01
C ALA A 14 -10.57 25.13 20.02
N ALA A 15 -11.64 25.76 19.51
CA ALA A 15 -12.51 25.17 18.49
C ALA A 15 -11.89 25.18 17.06
N CYS A 16 -10.93 26.08 16.79
CA CYS A 16 -10.14 26.07 15.55
C CYS A 16 -8.97 25.09 15.57
N ALA A 17 -8.59 24.55 16.74
CA ALA A 17 -7.67 23.42 16.83
C ALA A 17 -8.41 22.14 16.41
N SER A 18 -8.60 21.98 15.09
CA SER A 18 -8.94 20.69 14.50
C SER A 18 -7.91 19.69 15.03
N PRO A 19 -8.33 18.59 15.70
CA PRO A 19 -7.42 17.46 15.84
C PRO A 19 -6.99 17.08 14.43
N ASP A 20 -5.73 16.73 14.30
CA ASP A 20 -4.99 16.56 13.06
C ASP A 20 -5.47 15.31 12.27
N ALA A 21 -6.76 15.28 11.95
CA ALA A 21 -7.46 14.19 11.28
C ALA A 21 -6.93 14.00 9.84
N THR A 22 -6.32 15.04 9.28
CA THR A 22 -5.59 15.02 8.02
C THR A 22 -4.23 14.33 8.16
N SER A 23 -3.43 14.65 9.20
CA SER A 23 -2.12 14.02 9.38
C SER A 23 -2.21 12.56 9.78
N SER A 24 -3.16 12.18 10.65
CA SER A 24 -3.33 10.78 11.06
C SER A 24 -3.73 9.86 9.90
N LYS A 25 -4.69 10.26 9.06
CA LYS A 25 -5.07 9.49 7.86
C LYS A 25 -3.95 9.47 6.82
N PHE A 26 -3.25 10.59 6.65
CA PHE A 26 -2.10 10.67 5.75
C PHE A 26 -0.97 9.73 6.19
N ASN A 27 -0.58 9.77 7.47
CA ASN A 27 0.45 8.91 8.04
C ASN A 27 0.07 7.42 7.93
N ALA A 28 -1.18 7.06 8.21
CA ALA A 28 -1.67 5.69 8.02
C ALA A 28 -1.65 5.26 6.54
N GLY A 29 -1.87 6.20 5.61
CA GLY A 29 -1.71 5.96 4.18
C GLY A 29 -0.25 5.73 3.79
N LEU A 30 0.67 6.52 4.35
CA LEU A 30 2.11 6.39 4.12
C LEU A 30 2.64 5.05 4.63
N GLU A 31 2.19 4.63 5.82
CA GLU A 31 2.56 3.35 6.40
C GLU A 31 2.14 2.19 5.49
N LYS A 32 0.88 2.18 5.02
CA LYS A 32 0.40 1.18 4.06
C LYS A 32 1.17 1.19 2.75
N TYR A 33 1.50 2.38 2.24
CA TYR A 33 2.30 2.52 1.02
C TYR A 33 3.68 1.89 1.21
N ASN A 34 4.39 2.22 2.30
CA ASN A 34 5.72 1.68 2.58
C ASN A 34 5.69 0.16 2.75
N THR A 35 4.70 -0.39 3.45
CA THR A 35 4.49 -1.84 3.54
C THR A 35 4.30 -2.49 2.16
N ASN A 36 3.60 -1.83 1.24
CA ASN A 36 3.42 -2.37 -0.11
C ASN A 36 4.71 -2.30 -0.94
N VAL A 37 5.51 -1.25 -0.77
CA VAL A 37 6.84 -1.14 -1.41
C VAL A 37 7.73 -2.31 -0.97
N GLU A 38 7.80 -2.57 0.33
CA GLU A 38 8.59 -3.69 0.89
C GLU A 38 8.15 -5.05 0.33
N LYS A 39 6.84 -5.26 0.17
CA LYS A 39 6.29 -6.51 -0.39
C LYS A 39 6.68 -6.70 -1.86
N VAL A 40 6.56 -5.66 -2.67
CA VAL A 40 6.90 -5.73 -4.10
C VAL A 40 8.40 -5.91 -4.29
N ASP A 41 9.23 -5.25 -3.46
CA ASP A 41 10.68 -5.45 -3.48
C ASP A 41 11.07 -6.88 -3.10
N ALA A 42 10.42 -7.45 -2.06
CA ALA A 42 10.61 -8.85 -1.69
C ALA A 42 10.19 -9.81 -2.81
N GLU A 43 9.03 -9.58 -3.45
CA GLU A 43 8.55 -10.37 -4.58
C GLU A 43 9.54 -10.36 -5.74
N PHE A 44 10.06 -9.17 -6.09
CA PHE A 44 11.07 -9.04 -7.14
C PHE A 44 12.38 -9.77 -6.78
N ASN A 45 12.83 -9.67 -5.52
CA ASN A 45 13.99 -10.41 -5.05
C ASN A 45 13.76 -11.93 -5.08
N TYR A 46 12.56 -12.43 -4.80
CA TYR A 46 12.24 -13.86 -4.96
C TYR A 46 12.35 -14.28 -6.42
N PHE A 47 11.84 -13.46 -7.36
CA PHE A 47 11.99 -13.70 -8.78
C PHE A 47 13.48 -13.76 -9.18
N GLU A 48 14.27 -12.72 -8.89
CA GLU A 48 15.69 -12.64 -9.27
C GLU A 48 16.55 -13.78 -8.70
N ASN A 49 16.20 -14.29 -7.52
CA ASN A 49 16.90 -15.41 -6.88
C ASN A 49 16.38 -16.79 -7.30
N GLY A 50 15.36 -16.86 -8.15
CA GLY A 50 14.71 -18.10 -8.57
C GLY A 50 13.85 -18.79 -7.49
N ASP A 51 13.54 -18.09 -6.39
CA ASP A 51 12.63 -18.57 -5.34
C ASP A 51 11.16 -18.33 -5.75
N LEU A 52 10.76 -18.98 -6.84
CA LEU A 52 9.43 -18.81 -7.42
C LEU A 52 8.30 -19.32 -6.52
N GLN A 53 8.59 -20.19 -5.54
CA GLN A 53 7.60 -20.65 -4.59
C GLN A 53 7.26 -19.55 -3.57
N SER A 54 8.26 -18.87 -3.02
CA SER A 54 8.01 -17.71 -2.14
C SER A 54 7.27 -16.59 -2.87
N MET A 55 7.60 -16.35 -4.15
CA MET A 55 6.87 -15.44 -5.03
C MET A 55 5.40 -15.87 -5.20
N PHE A 56 5.16 -17.15 -5.46
CA PHE A 56 3.80 -17.71 -5.58
C PHE A 56 2.99 -17.54 -4.29
N ASP A 57 3.56 -17.92 -3.15
CA ASP A 57 2.87 -17.89 -1.86
C ASP A 57 2.54 -16.46 -1.42
N GLY A 58 3.33 -15.47 -1.84
CA GLY A 58 3.10 -14.05 -1.57
C GLY A 58 1.99 -13.41 -2.40
N ALA A 59 1.64 -13.99 -3.55
CA ALA A 59 0.61 -13.45 -4.44
C ALA A 59 -0.82 -13.77 -3.97
N SER A 60 -1.75 -12.84 -4.24
CA SER A 60 -3.18 -13.03 -3.95
C SER A 60 -3.78 -14.14 -4.83
N GLU A 61 -4.75 -14.89 -4.29
CA GLU A 61 -5.57 -15.80 -5.12
C GLU A 61 -6.40 -15.05 -6.16
N ASP A 62 -6.81 -13.82 -5.84
CA ASP A 62 -7.52 -12.90 -6.74
C ASP A 62 -6.55 -12.02 -7.56
N LEU A 63 -5.33 -12.49 -7.82
CA LEU A 63 -4.38 -11.79 -8.67
C LEU A 63 -4.99 -11.54 -10.05
N ILE A 64 -4.94 -10.29 -10.49
CA ILE A 64 -5.26 -9.90 -11.87
C ILE A 64 -3.95 -9.47 -12.51
N TRP A 65 -3.41 -10.29 -13.40
CA TRP A 65 -2.22 -9.96 -14.18
C TRP A 65 -2.55 -9.83 -15.67
N SER A 66 -2.48 -8.61 -16.19
CA SER A 66 -2.59 -8.33 -17.63
C SER A 66 -1.23 -8.48 -18.29
N SER A 67 -0.93 -9.69 -18.80
CA SER A 67 0.31 -9.93 -19.53
C SER A 67 0.30 -9.23 -20.90
N PRO A 68 1.46 -8.97 -21.52
CA PRO A 68 1.51 -8.50 -22.90
C PRO A 68 0.88 -9.48 -23.92
N GLN A 69 0.64 -10.73 -23.52
CA GLN A 69 0.09 -11.78 -24.38
C GLN A 69 -1.44 -11.96 -24.26
N GLY A 70 -2.14 -11.26 -23.36
CA GLY A 70 -3.61 -11.36 -23.29
C GLY A 70 -4.26 -10.99 -21.95
N ASP A 71 -5.49 -11.49 -21.76
CA ASP A 71 -6.38 -11.24 -20.62
C ASP A 71 -5.78 -11.66 -19.27
N SER A 72 -6.45 -11.24 -18.19
CA SER A 72 -6.07 -11.53 -16.81
C SER A 72 -5.90 -13.03 -16.56
N LEU A 73 -4.74 -13.42 -16.07
CA LEU A 73 -4.43 -14.81 -15.74
C LEU A 73 -4.81 -15.16 -14.29
N THR A 74 -5.19 -16.41 -14.05
CA THR A 74 -5.26 -16.95 -12.68
C THR A 74 -3.87 -16.93 -12.05
N LYS A 75 -3.79 -16.95 -10.71
CA LYS A 75 -2.51 -17.03 -9.97
C LYS A 75 -1.61 -18.17 -10.45
N SER A 76 -2.17 -19.34 -10.74
CA SER A 76 -1.41 -20.48 -11.30
C SER A 76 -0.86 -20.20 -12.69
N GLU A 77 -1.66 -19.62 -13.59
CA GLU A 77 -1.24 -19.32 -14.96
C GLU A 77 -0.21 -18.18 -15.01
N TRP A 78 -0.35 -17.18 -14.14
CA TRP A 78 0.67 -16.16 -13.91
C TRP A 78 2.02 -16.78 -13.53
N MET A 79 2.02 -17.74 -12.61
CA MET A 79 3.24 -18.40 -12.16
C MET A 79 3.91 -19.24 -13.27
N GLU A 80 3.13 -19.88 -14.15
CA GLU A 80 3.68 -20.51 -15.35
C GLU A 80 4.35 -19.48 -16.28
N GLY A 81 3.77 -18.28 -16.41
CA GLY A 81 4.40 -17.16 -17.09
C GLY A 81 5.72 -16.73 -16.44
N MET A 82 5.75 -16.59 -15.11
CA MET A 82 6.96 -16.20 -14.36
C MET A 82 8.07 -17.24 -14.50
N LYS A 83 7.75 -18.54 -14.45
CA LYS A 83 8.74 -19.62 -14.73
C LYS A 83 9.33 -19.49 -16.14
N GLY A 84 8.49 -19.17 -17.12
CA GLY A 84 8.93 -18.90 -18.49
C GLY A 84 9.88 -17.71 -18.59
N TRP A 85 9.58 -16.61 -17.88
CA TRP A 85 10.41 -15.41 -17.87
C TRP A 85 11.73 -15.58 -17.13
N HIS A 86 11.72 -16.26 -15.99
CA HIS A 86 12.94 -16.51 -15.21
C HIS A 86 13.90 -17.50 -15.91
N GLY A 87 13.35 -18.45 -16.67
CA GLY A 87 14.12 -19.46 -17.38
C GLY A 87 14.64 -19.04 -18.77
N ALA A 88 14.25 -17.87 -19.27
CA ALA A 88 14.61 -17.33 -20.59
C ALA A 88 15.85 -16.44 -20.54
#